data_AF-A0A0K0DGS8-F1
#
_entry.id   AF-A0A0K0DGS8-F1
#
_cell.length_a   1.000
_cell.length_b   1.000
_cell.length_c   1.000
_cell.angle_alpha   90.00
_cell.angle_beta   90.00
_cell.angle_gamma   90.00
#
_symmetry.space_group_name_H-M   'P 1'
#
loop_
_entity.id
_entity.type
_entity.pdbx_description
1 polymer ?
#
loop_
_entity_poly.entity_id
_entity_poly.type
_entity_poly.pdbx_seq_one_letter_code
_entity_poly.pdbx_strand_id
1 'polypeptide(L)'
;VFAGRRQLREWRERNSRRSEEIVELWEHVVSRSLSFLGDELWIIYEQVCVAALDCARLDLAGECISALNSRFPRSNRVLRLQAMHYEAAEQYDSALTLYERLIEDDPTNNSFRKRKVALLLAQGLRLDAILIEMFQIFLNDSEAWLQLSDLFLAESDFAKAAHCGLENIELARAYYEQAAKLNPTDLRALYGIVLCATYLANHVKGSGGEKKRNLVASGGAAAEKILARYEEVYVFVVVLWNEISFCSSSLE
;
A
#
# COMPACT_ATOMS: atom_id res chain seq x y z
N VAL A 1 -8.09 -33.11 14.51
CA VAL A 1 -9.18 -32.13 14.28
C VAL A 1 -9.09 -30.95 15.23
N PHE A 2 -9.22 -31.11 16.56
CA PHE A 2 -9.17 -29.97 17.51
C PHE A 2 -7.87 -29.18 17.47
N ALA A 3 -6.71 -29.85 17.37
CA ALA A 3 -5.41 -29.19 17.20
C ALA A 3 -5.34 -28.38 15.90
N GLY A 4 -5.76 -28.97 14.77
CA GLY A 4 -5.78 -28.29 13.48
C GLY A 4 -6.73 -27.08 13.45
N ARG A 5 -7.93 -27.20 14.05
CA ARG A 5 -8.86 -26.06 14.21
C ARG A 5 -8.23 -24.92 15.01
N ARG A 6 -7.55 -25.23 16.12
CA ARG A 6 -6.88 -24.22 16.96
C ARG A 6 -5.76 -23.53 16.17
N GLN A 7 -4.97 -24.29 15.43
CA GLN A 7 -3.86 -23.77 14.62
C GLN A 7 -4.34 -22.85 13.49
N LEU A 8 -5.40 -23.24 12.77
CA LEU A 8 -6.00 -22.38 11.75
C LEU A 8 -6.52 -21.06 12.34
N ARG A 9 -7.11 -21.10 13.52
CA ARG A 9 -7.55 -19.90 14.24
C ARG A 9 -6.37 -19.00 14.60
N GLU A 10 -5.31 -19.57 15.18
CA GLU A 10 -4.11 -18.81 15.57
C GLU A 10 -3.47 -18.10 14.37
N TRP A 11 -3.36 -18.79 13.23
CA TRP A 11 -2.84 -18.19 12.00
C TRP A 11 -3.73 -17.07 11.47
N ARG A 12 -5.04 -17.21 11.60
CA ARG A 12 -6.00 -16.17 11.22
C ARG A 12 -5.88 -14.93 12.11
N GLU A 13 -5.77 -15.12 13.43
CA GLU A 13 -5.64 -14.03 14.40
C GLU A 13 -4.31 -13.28 14.27
N ARG A 14 -3.23 -13.99 13.90
CA ARG A 14 -1.92 -13.38 13.65
C ARG A 14 -1.72 -12.89 12.22
N ASN A 15 -2.71 -13.05 11.35
CA ASN A 15 -2.63 -12.74 9.92
C ASN A 15 -1.38 -13.35 9.25
N SER A 16 -1.04 -14.59 9.62
CA SER A 16 0.15 -15.29 9.13
C SER A 16 -0.14 -15.95 7.78
N ARG A 17 0.63 -15.60 6.75
CA ARG A 17 0.47 -16.14 5.39
C ARG A 17 1.20 -17.48 5.27
N ARG A 18 0.50 -18.56 5.63
CA ARG A 18 0.96 -19.97 5.61
C ARG A 18 0.09 -20.83 4.71
N SER A 19 0.03 -20.46 3.43
CA SER A 19 -0.97 -20.97 2.50
C SER A 19 -0.79 -22.48 2.23
N GLU A 20 0.45 -22.95 2.06
CA GLU A 20 0.74 -24.38 1.88
C GLU A 20 0.34 -25.19 3.12
N GLU A 21 0.74 -24.75 4.31
CA GLU A 21 0.45 -25.49 5.53
C GLU A 21 -1.05 -25.48 5.88
N ILE A 22 -1.77 -24.42 5.51
CA ILE A 22 -3.24 -24.35 5.65
C ILE A 22 -3.90 -25.41 4.75
N VAL A 23 -3.46 -25.53 3.50
CA VAL A 23 -4.01 -26.50 2.53
C VAL A 23 -3.71 -27.93 2.98
N GLU A 24 -2.47 -28.25 3.36
CA GLU A 24 -2.10 -29.58 3.86
C GLU A 24 -2.90 -29.98 5.10
N LEU A 25 -3.02 -29.04 6.06
CA LEU A 25 -3.79 -29.28 7.29
C LEU A 25 -5.28 -29.50 6.99
N TRP A 26 -5.82 -28.80 6.01
CA TRP A 26 -7.19 -29.00 5.55
C TRP A 26 -7.39 -30.39 4.97
N GLU A 27 -6.58 -30.76 3.97
CA GLU A 27 -6.73 -32.02 3.23
C GLU A 27 -6.53 -33.24 4.12
N HIS A 28 -5.54 -33.20 5.02
CA HIS A 28 -5.17 -34.37 5.82
C HIS A 28 -5.90 -34.50 7.15
N VAL A 29 -6.36 -33.39 7.75
CA VAL A 29 -6.84 -33.40 9.14
C VAL A 29 -8.24 -32.82 9.30
N VAL A 30 -8.50 -31.63 8.74
CA VAL A 30 -9.71 -30.86 9.06
C VAL A 30 -10.91 -31.32 8.25
N SER A 31 -10.72 -31.64 6.97
CA SER A 31 -11.77 -32.14 6.05
C SER A 31 -12.45 -33.43 6.54
N ARG A 32 -11.75 -34.26 7.32
CA ARG A 32 -12.24 -35.54 7.83
C ARG A 32 -13.30 -35.43 8.92
N SER A 33 -13.56 -34.24 9.46
CA SER A 33 -14.41 -34.06 10.65
C SER A 33 -15.13 -32.72 10.67
N LEU A 34 -15.84 -32.42 9.58
CA LEU A 34 -16.56 -31.16 9.37
C LEU A 34 -17.65 -30.90 10.43
N SER A 35 -18.31 -31.94 10.93
CA SER A 35 -19.38 -31.83 11.93
C SER A 35 -18.93 -31.23 13.27
N PHE A 36 -17.66 -31.41 13.66
CA PHE A 36 -17.11 -30.90 14.92
C PHE A 36 -16.68 -29.43 14.86
N LEU A 37 -16.72 -28.81 13.67
CA LEU A 37 -16.31 -27.42 13.47
C LEU A 37 -17.43 -26.43 13.80
N GLY A 38 -18.69 -26.85 13.75
CA GLY A 38 -19.85 -25.99 14.03
C GLY A 38 -19.84 -24.73 13.17
N ASP A 39 -20.10 -23.57 13.78
CA ASP A 39 -20.16 -22.29 13.07
C ASP A 39 -18.81 -21.79 12.53
N GLU A 40 -17.70 -22.27 13.09
CA GLU A 40 -16.35 -21.90 12.60
C GLU A 40 -16.00 -22.52 11.26
N LEU A 41 -16.74 -23.55 10.85
CA LEU A 41 -16.58 -24.22 9.58
C LEU A 41 -16.52 -23.24 8.41
N TRP A 42 -17.41 -22.26 8.39
CA TRP A 42 -17.53 -21.32 7.27
C TRP A 42 -16.35 -20.36 7.18
N ILE A 43 -15.83 -19.91 8.33
CA ILE A 43 -14.63 -19.05 8.35
C ILE A 43 -13.39 -19.86 7.98
N ILE A 44 -13.35 -21.15 8.33
CA ILE A 44 -12.30 -22.06 7.88
C ILE A 44 -12.37 -22.27 6.36
N TYR A 45 -13.55 -22.46 5.78
CA TYR A 45 -13.72 -22.54 4.32
C TYR A 45 -13.20 -21.29 3.61
N GLU A 46 -13.48 -20.09 4.12
CA GLU A 46 -12.92 -18.86 3.54
C GLU A 46 -11.39 -18.82 3.62
N GLN A 47 -10.82 -19.21 4.77
CA GLN A 47 -9.37 -19.24 4.98
C GLN A 47 -8.69 -20.25 4.05
N VAL A 48 -9.25 -21.45 3.93
CA VAL A 48 -8.74 -22.51 3.03
C VAL A 48 -8.90 -22.10 1.58
N CYS A 49 -10.01 -21.46 1.21
CA CYS A 49 -10.21 -20.96 -0.15
C CYS A 49 -9.11 -19.97 -0.56
N VAL A 50 -8.77 -19.00 0.31
CA VAL A 50 -7.71 -18.02 0.02
C VAL A 50 -6.35 -18.72 -0.07
N ALA A 51 -6.05 -19.64 0.86
CA ALA A 51 -4.81 -20.40 0.84
C ALA A 51 -4.68 -21.29 -0.40
N ALA A 52 -5.77 -21.92 -0.84
CA ALA A 52 -5.82 -22.75 -2.04
C ALA A 52 -5.55 -21.92 -3.31
N LEU A 53 -6.10 -20.71 -3.39
CA LEU A 53 -5.82 -19.77 -4.49
C LEU A 53 -4.35 -19.34 -4.51
N ASP A 54 -3.75 -19.03 -3.35
CA ASP A 54 -2.32 -18.72 -3.23
C ASP A 54 -1.44 -19.91 -3.69
N CYS A 55 -1.90 -21.15 -3.50
CA CYS A 55 -1.21 -22.38 -3.92
C CYS A 55 -1.63 -22.87 -5.32
N ALA A 56 -2.36 -22.07 -6.11
CA ALA A 56 -2.89 -22.44 -7.43
C ALA A 56 -3.77 -23.72 -7.46
N ARG A 57 -4.33 -24.12 -6.32
CA ARG A 57 -5.28 -25.24 -6.18
C ARG A 57 -6.71 -24.76 -6.45
N LEU A 58 -7.00 -24.50 -7.73
CA LEU A 58 -8.32 -24.02 -8.19
C LEU A 58 -9.46 -25.00 -7.94
N ASP A 59 -9.14 -26.30 -7.88
CA ASP A 59 -10.04 -27.39 -7.50
C ASP A 59 -10.59 -27.20 -6.09
N LEU A 60 -9.68 -27.10 -5.11
CA LEU A 60 -10.02 -26.94 -3.70
C LEU A 60 -10.71 -25.60 -3.43
N ALA A 61 -10.26 -24.53 -4.08
CA ALA A 61 -10.92 -23.23 -3.99
C ALA A 61 -12.37 -23.31 -4.51
N GLY A 62 -12.61 -23.98 -5.63
CA GLY A 62 -13.94 -24.19 -6.20
C GLY A 62 -14.88 -24.96 -5.26
N GLU A 63 -14.38 -26.02 -4.62
CA GLU A 63 -15.15 -26.78 -3.62
C GLU A 63 -15.55 -25.90 -2.42
N CYS A 64 -14.60 -25.13 -1.88
CA CYS A 64 -14.86 -24.22 -0.77
C CYS A 64 -15.92 -23.17 -1.13
N ILE A 65 -15.80 -22.58 -2.33
CA ILE A 65 -16.75 -21.57 -2.83
C ILE A 65 -18.14 -22.18 -3.02
N SER A 66 -18.24 -23.39 -3.57
CA SER A 66 -19.53 -24.08 -3.76
C SER A 66 -20.24 -24.33 -2.43
N ALA A 67 -19.50 -24.79 -1.42
CA ALA A 67 -20.01 -25.00 -0.06
C ALA A 67 -20.48 -23.69 0.58
N LEU A 68 -19.68 -22.62 0.45
CA LEU A 68 -20.01 -21.30 0.98
C LEU A 68 -21.21 -20.67 0.28
N ASN A 69 -21.30 -20.78 -1.04
CA ASN A 69 -22.41 -20.23 -1.84
C ASN A 69 -23.73 -20.94 -1.55
N SER A 70 -23.69 -22.27 -1.32
CA SER A 70 -24.88 -23.04 -0.92
C SER A 70 -25.46 -22.56 0.41
N ARG A 71 -24.61 -22.10 1.33
CA ARG A 71 -25.02 -21.58 2.64
C ARG A 71 -25.36 -20.09 2.60
N PHE A 72 -24.62 -19.30 1.82
CA PHE A 72 -24.69 -17.84 1.78
C PHE A 72 -24.75 -17.28 0.34
N PRO A 73 -25.82 -17.54 -0.42
CA PRO A 73 -25.89 -17.30 -1.87
C PRO A 73 -25.87 -15.82 -2.30
N ARG A 74 -26.00 -14.88 -1.37
CA ARG A 74 -25.98 -13.43 -1.63
C ARG A 74 -24.90 -12.69 -0.83
N SER A 75 -23.90 -13.41 -0.33
CA SER A 75 -22.85 -12.81 0.49
C SER A 75 -21.76 -12.19 -0.38
N ASN A 76 -21.47 -10.91 -0.16
CA ASN A 76 -20.36 -10.22 -0.82
C ASN A 76 -18.99 -10.83 -0.46
N ARG A 77 -18.87 -11.51 0.68
CA ARG A 77 -17.66 -12.28 1.02
C ARG A 77 -17.46 -13.46 0.08
N VAL A 78 -18.55 -14.15 -0.28
CA VAL A 78 -18.52 -15.29 -1.23
C VAL A 78 -18.29 -14.79 -2.65
N LEU A 79 -18.98 -13.71 -3.03
CA LEU A 79 -18.80 -13.06 -4.34
C LEU A 79 -17.35 -12.62 -4.57
N ARG A 80 -16.69 -12.08 -3.54
CA ARG A 80 -15.25 -11.74 -3.57
C ARG A 80 -14.37 -12.97 -3.82
N LEU A 81 -14.67 -14.11 -3.18
CA LEU A 81 -13.90 -15.34 -3.41
C LEU A 81 -14.12 -15.91 -4.82
N GLN A 82 -15.35 -15.79 -5.36
CA GLN A 82 -15.65 -16.13 -6.76
C GLN A 82 -14.84 -15.25 -7.73
N ALA A 83 -14.79 -13.94 -7.49
CA ALA A 83 -14.00 -13.03 -8.31
C ALA A 83 -12.50 -13.39 -8.29
N MET A 84 -11.95 -13.68 -7.12
CA MET A 84 -10.55 -14.13 -6.98
C MET A 84 -10.28 -15.47 -7.68
N HIS A 85 -11.25 -16.39 -7.68
CA HIS A 85 -11.14 -17.67 -8.38
C HIS A 85 -11.11 -17.49 -9.89
N TYR A 86 -12.01 -16.66 -10.45
CA TYR A 86 -11.99 -16.32 -11.87
C TYR A 86 -10.71 -15.56 -12.27
N GLU A 87 -10.21 -14.66 -11.42
CA GLU A 87 -8.92 -13.99 -11.61
C GLU A 87 -7.77 -15.00 -11.70
N ALA A 88 -7.69 -15.94 -10.76
CA ALA A 88 -6.66 -16.98 -10.74
C ALA A 88 -6.81 -18.00 -11.88
N ALA A 89 -8.01 -18.17 -12.43
CA ALA A 89 -8.30 -19.00 -13.59
C ALA A 89 -8.10 -18.26 -14.94
N GLU A 90 -7.59 -17.02 -14.91
CA GLU A 90 -7.41 -16.15 -16.09
C GLU A 90 -8.71 -15.85 -16.86
N GLN A 91 -9.87 -16.03 -16.21
CA GLN A 91 -11.19 -15.71 -16.76
C GLN A 91 -11.55 -14.27 -16.41
N TYR A 92 -10.80 -13.34 -17.00
CA TYR A 92 -10.84 -11.93 -16.62
C TYR A 92 -12.20 -11.26 -16.84
N ASP A 93 -12.93 -11.59 -17.90
CA ASP A 93 -14.25 -11.01 -18.15
C ASP A 93 -15.25 -11.36 -17.05
N SER A 94 -15.27 -12.63 -16.62
CA SER A 94 -16.09 -13.08 -15.51
C SER A 94 -15.65 -12.42 -14.20
N ALA A 95 -14.34 -12.32 -13.94
CA ALA A 95 -13.83 -11.64 -12.75
C ALA A 95 -14.24 -10.15 -12.71
N LEU A 96 -14.14 -9.44 -13.84
CA LEU A 96 -14.49 -8.03 -13.97
C LEU A 96 -15.96 -7.78 -13.62
N THR A 97 -16.89 -8.56 -14.17
CA THR A 97 -18.33 -8.41 -13.87
C THR A 97 -18.63 -8.58 -12.38
N LEU A 98 -17.94 -9.50 -11.69
CA LEU A 98 -18.09 -9.68 -10.25
C LEU A 98 -17.49 -8.53 -9.44
N TYR A 99 -16.32 -8.02 -9.85
CA TYR A 99 -15.71 -6.85 -9.20
C TYR A 99 -16.54 -5.59 -9.40
N GLU A 100 -17.15 -5.37 -10.56
CA GLU A 100 -18.05 -4.25 -10.81
C GLU A 100 -19.24 -4.27 -9.85
N ARG A 101 -19.89 -5.43 -9.69
CA ARG A 101 -20.97 -5.59 -8.72
C ARG A 101 -20.51 -5.33 -7.28
N LEU A 102 -19.32 -5.80 -6.89
CA LEU A 102 -18.75 -5.53 -5.56
C LEU A 102 -18.48 -4.04 -5.32
N ILE A 103 -18.09 -3.30 -6.36
CA ILE A 103 -17.85 -1.85 -6.30
C ILE A 103 -19.17 -1.08 -6.23
N GLU A 104 -20.20 -1.52 -6.94
CA GLU A 104 -21.54 -0.94 -6.86
C GLU A 104 -22.14 -1.10 -5.46
N ASP A 105 -21.97 -2.28 -4.85
CA ASP A 105 -22.46 -2.58 -3.50
C ASP A 105 -21.68 -1.81 -2.40
N ASP A 106 -20.37 -1.63 -2.56
CA ASP A 106 -19.53 -0.84 -1.64
C ASP A 106 -18.56 0.07 -2.40
N PRO A 107 -19.01 1.29 -2.77
CA PRO A 107 -18.20 2.25 -3.49
C PRO A 107 -16.99 2.78 -2.70
N THR A 108 -16.96 2.58 -1.38
CA THR A 108 -15.87 3.09 -0.53
C THR A 108 -14.67 2.16 -0.49
N ASN A 109 -14.85 0.91 -0.91
CA ASN A 109 -13.81 -0.09 -0.86
C ASN A 109 -12.86 -0.02 -2.06
N ASN A 110 -11.75 0.68 -1.87
CA ASN A 110 -10.72 0.83 -2.89
C ASN A 110 -9.99 -0.48 -3.24
N SER A 111 -10.10 -1.54 -2.44
CA SER A 111 -9.41 -2.81 -2.74
C SER A 111 -9.97 -3.50 -4.00
N PHE A 112 -11.28 -3.46 -4.23
CA PHE A 112 -11.92 -4.04 -5.42
C PHE A 112 -11.58 -3.26 -6.68
N ARG A 113 -11.48 -1.94 -6.55
CA ARG A 113 -11.08 -1.06 -7.64
C ARG A 113 -9.64 -1.30 -8.06
N LYS A 114 -8.70 -1.44 -7.10
CA LYS A 114 -7.30 -1.81 -7.38
C LYS A 114 -7.20 -3.16 -8.09
N ARG A 115 -8.04 -4.14 -7.72
CA ARG A 115 -8.14 -5.42 -8.44
C ARG A 115 -8.66 -5.27 -9.87
N LYS A 116 -9.68 -4.42 -10.10
CA LYS A 116 -10.19 -4.12 -11.44
C LYS A 116 -9.09 -3.51 -12.34
N VAL A 117 -8.32 -2.57 -11.82
CA VAL A 117 -7.17 -1.99 -12.55
C VAL A 117 -6.16 -3.08 -12.91
N ALA A 118 -5.76 -3.91 -11.94
CA ALA A 118 -4.82 -5.02 -12.19
C ALA A 118 -5.30 -6.00 -13.29
N LEU A 119 -6.61 -6.33 -13.31
CA LEU A 119 -7.22 -7.17 -14.34
C LEU A 119 -7.15 -6.54 -15.74
N LEU A 120 -7.49 -5.26 -15.86
CA LEU A 120 -7.43 -4.54 -17.15
C LEU A 120 -5.99 -4.45 -17.67
N LEU A 121 -5.03 -4.28 -16.77
CA LEU A 121 -3.61 -4.32 -17.12
C LEU A 121 -3.18 -5.71 -17.60
N ALA A 122 -3.65 -6.78 -16.97
CA ALA A 122 -3.39 -8.15 -17.40
C ALA A 122 -3.96 -8.46 -18.80
N GLN A 123 -5.11 -7.87 -19.14
CA GLN A 123 -5.73 -7.97 -20.48
C GLN A 123 -5.06 -7.08 -21.55
N GLY A 124 -4.11 -6.22 -21.16
CA GLY A 124 -3.50 -5.24 -22.08
C GLY A 124 -4.40 -4.05 -22.40
N LEU A 125 -5.54 -3.89 -21.73
CA LEU A 125 -6.46 -2.76 -21.85
C LEU A 125 -5.97 -1.57 -21.02
N ARG A 126 -4.76 -1.09 -21.35
CA ARG A 126 -4.05 -0.06 -20.59
C ARG A 126 -4.78 1.26 -20.54
N LEU A 127 -5.43 1.68 -21.62
CA LEU A 127 -6.17 2.95 -21.70
C LEU A 127 -7.37 2.96 -20.75
N ASP A 128 -8.07 1.83 -20.61
CA ASP A 128 -9.19 1.70 -19.68
C ASP A 128 -8.70 1.66 -18.22
N ALA A 129 -7.56 1.01 -17.97
CA ALA A 129 -6.92 1.03 -16.65
C ALA A 129 -6.51 2.45 -16.24
N ILE A 130 -5.87 3.21 -17.14
CA ILE A 130 -5.52 4.63 -16.96
C ILE A 130 -6.76 5.45 -16.64
N LEU A 131 -7.83 5.28 -17.42
CA LEU A 131 -9.06 6.06 -17.24
C LEU A 131 -9.68 5.83 -15.86
N ILE A 132 -9.76 4.57 -15.42
CA ILE A 132 -10.30 4.20 -14.11
C ILE A 132 -9.42 4.73 -12.98
N GLU A 133 -8.10 4.65 -13.11
CA GLU A 133 -7.17 5.19 -12.14
C GLU A 133 -7.25 6.72 -12.05
N MET A 134 -7.37 7.41 -13.19
CA MET A 134 -7.57 8.87 -13.25
C MET A 134 -8.85 9.33 -12.55
N PHE A 135 -9.95 8.59 -12.70
CA PHE A 135 -11.22 8.91 -12.01
C PHE A 135 -11.17 8.65 -10.49
N GLN A 136 -10.14 7.96 -10.00
CA GLN A 136 -10.05 7.49 -8.61
C GLN A 136 -9.00 8.18 -7.77
N ILE A 137 -8.33 9.20 -8.29
CA ILE A 137 -7.41 10.01 -7.50
C ILE A 137 -8.21 10.73 -6.40
N PHE A 138 -8.29 10.11 -5.23
CA PHE A 138 -8.23 10.86 -3.99
C PHE A 138 -6.86 11.52 -4.00
N LEU A 139 -6.78 12.84 -3.88
CA LEU A 139 -5.55 13.65 -3.96
C LEU A 139 -4.41 13.18 -3.01
N ASN A 140 -4.66 12.19 -2.15
CA ASN A 140 -3.75 11.65 -1.13
C ASN A 140 -3.27 10.19 -1.38
N ASP A 141 -3.69 9.48 -2.44
CA ASP A 141 -3.18 8.11 -2.72
C ASP A 141 -1.93 8.18 -3.63
N SER A 142 -0.74 8.23 -3.03
CA SER A 142 0.53 8.34 -3.76
C SER A 142 0.85 7.12 -4.62
N GLU A 143 0.33 5.95 -4.25
CA GLU A 143 0.54 4.71 -4.99
C GLU A 143 -0.24 4.72 -6.31
N ALA A 144 -1.46 5.24 -6.30
CA ALA A 144 -2.27 5.41 -7.52
C ALA A 144 -1.65 6.43 -8.50
N TRP A 145 -1.06 7.50 -7.99
CA TRP A 145 -0.34 8.45 -8.84
C TRP A 145 0.95 7.86 -9.47
N LEU A 146 1.63 6.96 -8.75
CA LEU A 146 2.82 6.30 -9.26
C LEU A 146 2.47 5.30 -10.37
N GLN A 147 1.45 4.47 -10.12
CA GLN A 147 0.92 3.54 -11.12
C GLN A 147 0.44 4.27 -12.37
N LEU A 148 -0.29 5.39 -12.22
CA LEU A 148 -0.70 6.23 -13.34
C LEU A 148 0.48 6.80 -14.15
N SER A 149 1.56 7.21 -13.47
CA SER A 149 2.79 7.66 -14.11
C SER A 149 3.42 6.55 -14.96
N ASP A 150 3.54 5.35 -14.41
CA ASP A 150 4.12 4.20 -15.11
C ASP A 150 3.29 3.80 -16.34
N LEU A 151 1.96 3.89 -16.25
CA LEU A 151 1.08 3.66 -17.40
C LEU A 151 1.26 4.71 -18.50
N PHE A 152 1.38 5.99 -18.16
CA PHE A 152 1.66 7.03 -19.15
C PHE A 152 3.05 6.88 -19.79
N LEU A 153 4.05 6.44 -19.03
CA LEU A 153 5.36 6.10 -19.60
C LEU A 153 5.26 4.96 -20.61
N ALA A 154 4.47 3.93 -20.29
CA ALA A 154 4.26 2.79 -21.18
C ALA A 154 3.54 3.17 -22.50
N GLU A 155 2.67 4.19 -22.47
CA GLU A 155 1.98 4.74 -23.64
C GLU A 155 2.76 5.88 -24.35
N SER A 156 4.02 6.14 -23.95
CA SER A 156 4.86 7.24 -24.46
C SER A 156 4.31 8.66 -24.26
N ASP A 157 3.33 8.86 -23.36
CA ASP A 157 2.80 10.16 -22.99
C ASP A 157 3.63 10.76 -21.83
N PHE A 158 4.88 11.13 -22.15
CA PHE A 158 5.86 11.61 -21.17
C PHE A 158 5.42 12.88 -20.42
N ALA A 159 4.55 13.69 -21.03
CA ALA A 159 4.07 14.92 -20.42
C ALA A 159 3.14 14.63 -19.24
N LYS A 160 2.21 13.68 -19.39
CA LYS A 160 1.30 13.28 -18.30
C LYS A 160 2.00 12.44 -17.25
N ALA A 161 2.92 11.56 -17.64
CA ALA A 161 3.77 10.83 -16.69
C ALA A 161 4.54 11.80 -15.77
N ALA A 162 5.20 12.81 -16.36
CA ALA A 162 5.93 13.82 -15.60
C ALA A 162 5.01 14.60 -14.65
N HIS A 163 3.78 14.91 -15.06
CA HIS A 163 2.82 15.61 -14.20
C HIS A 163 2.41 14.76 -12.98
N CYS A 164 2.11 13.47 -13.17
CA CYS A 164 1.76 12.55 -12.09
C CYS A 164 2.92 12.41 -11.07
N GLY A 165 4.15 12.31 -11.57
CA GLY A 165 5.34 12.31 -10.72
C GLY A 165 5.52 13.61 -9.92
N LEU A 166 5.16 14.77 -10.47
CA LEU A 166 5.25 16.05 -9.76
C LEU A 166 4.22 16.15 -8.62
N GLU A 167 2.96 15.76 -8.85
CA GLU A 167 1.91 15.76 -7.81
C GLU A 167 2.29 14.85 -6.63
N ASN A 168 2.91 13.69 -6.91
CA ASN A 168 3.43 12.79 -5.88
C ASN A 168 4.51 13.44 -5.00
N ILE A 169 5.40 14.21 -5.60
CA ILE A 169 6.46 14.92 -4.87
C ILE A 169 5.89 16.12 -4.10
N GLU A 170 4.82 16.75 -4.60
CA GLU A 170 4.07 17.77 -3.84
C GLU A 170 3.41 17.18 -2.58
N LEU A 171 2.81 16.00 -2.70
CA LEU A 171 2.20 15.28 -1.57
C LEU A 171 3.26 14.81 -0.55
N ALA A 172 4.37 14.23 -1.02
CA ALA A 172 5.49 13.83 -0.15
C ALA A 172 6.03 15.02 0.65
N ARG A 173 6.20 16.19 0.01
CA ARG A 173 6.60 17.43 0.69
C ARG A 173 5.62 17.80 1.81
N ALA A 174 4.31 17.74 1.56
CA ALA A 174 3.30 18.07 2.56
C ALA A 174 3.37 17.14 3.78
N TYR A 175 3.60 15.84 3.57
CA TYR A 175 3.82 14.89 4.67
C TYR A 175 5.08 15.21 5.48
N TYR A 176 6.20 15.52 4.82
CA TYR A 176 7.42 15.92 5.53
C TYR A 176 7.24 17.24 6.30
N GLU A 177 6.49 18.21 5.76
CA GLU A 177 6.13 19.44 6.49
C GLU A 177 5.27 19.15 7.72
N GLN A 178 4.33 18.20 7.63
CA GLN A 178 3.54 17.76 8.78
C GLN A 178 4.42 17.05 9.83
N ALA A 179 5.33 16.18 9.39
CA ALA A 179 6.29 15.52 10.27
C ALA A 179 7.20 16.55 10.97
N ALA A 180 7.68 17.57 10.26
CA ALA A 180 8.47 18.66 10.82
C ALA A 180 7.68 19.58 11.77
N LYS A 181 6.35 19.70 11.62
CA LYS A 181 5.49 20.39 12.60
C LYS A 181 5.35 19.59 13.90
N LEU A 182 5.26 18.27 13.80
CA LEU A 182 5.15 17.37 14.95
C LEU A 182 6.49 17.22 15.68
N ASN A 183 7.58 17.08 14.92
CA ASN A 183 8.94 17.03 15.45
C ASN A 183 9.86 17.98 14.65
N PRO A 184 10.05 19.21 15.14
CA PRO A 184 10.88 20.22 14.46
C PRO A 184 12.37 19.86 14.34
N THR A 185 12.83 18.85 15.09
CA THR A 185 14.23 18.40 15.12
C THR A 185 14.50 17.18 14.24
N ASP A 186 13.46 16.62 13.59
CA ASP A 186 13.64 15.46 12.71
C ASP A 186 14.38 15.84 11.42
N LEU A 187 15.68 15.52 11.39
CA LEU A 187 16.55 15.75 10.24
C LEU A 187 16.06 15.02 8.99
N ARG A 188 15.37 13.89 9.11
CA ARG A 188 14.83 13.16 7.94
C ARG A 188 13.69 13.93 7.30
N ALA A 189 12.76 14.44 8.11
CA ALA A 189 11.67 15.28 7.64
C ALA A 189 12.20 16.57 7.00
N LEU A 190 13.15 17.26 7.65
CA LEU A 190 13.74 18.48 7.11
C LEU A 190 14.47 18.23 5.78
N TYR A 191 15.23 17.14 5.67
CA TYR A 191 15.91 16.77 4.43
C TYR A 191 14.91 16.40 3.31
N GLY A 192 13.83 15.69 3.66
CA GLY A 192 12.74 15.38 2.74
C GLY A 192 12.07 16.63 2.16
N ILE A 193 11.85 17.67 2.98
CA ILE A 193 11.33 18.97 2.51
C ILE A 193 12.29 19.60 1.50
N VAL A 194 13.60 19.66 1.81
CA VAL A 194 14.61 20.26 0.93
C VAL A 194 14.66 19.55 -0.42
N LEU A 195 14.71 18.22 -0.43
CA LEU A 195 14.77 17.43 -1.66
C LEU A 195 13.52 17.64 -2.53
N CYS A 196 12.33 17.51 -1.94
CA CYS A 196 11.08 17.65 -2.68
C CYS A 196 10.92 19.08 -3.21
N ALA A 197 11.18 20.09 -2.39
CA ALA A 197 11.09 21.50 -2.78
C ALA A 197 12.06 21.86 -3.92
N THR A 198 13.30 21.36 -3.87
CA THR A 198 14.33 21.61 -4.90
C THR A 198 13.94 20.93 -6.21
N TYR A 199 13.49 19.68 -6.15
CA TYR A 199 13.04 18.96 -7.34
C TYR A 199 11.85 19.66 -8.01
N LEU A 200 10.82 20.01 -7.25
CA LEU A 200 9.64 20.71 -7.77
C LEU A 200 10.00 22.09 -8.36
N ALA A 201 10.86 22.86 -7.70
CA ALA A 201 11.27 24.18 -8.19
C ALA A 201 11.99 24.13 -9.55
N ASN A 202 12.65 23.01 -9.87
CA ASN A 202 13.35 22.79 -11.12
C ASN A 202 12.45 22.26 -12.24
N HIS A 203 11.35 21.58 -11.89
CA HIS A 203 10.50 20.87 -12.84
C HIS A 203 9.10 21.48 -13.04
N VAL A 204 8.67 22.44 -12.24
CA VAL A 204 7.45 23.24 -12.50
C VAL A 204 7.69 24.20 -13.67
N LYS A 205 7.05 23.95 -14.83
CA LYS A 205 7.09 24.83 -16.03
C LYS A 205 5.96 25.86 -16.01
N GLY A 206 6.29 27.15 -16.21
CA GLY A 206 5.40 28.23 -16.70
C GLY A 206 4.13 28.58 -15.89
N SER A 207 3.98 29.87 -15.53
CA SER A 207 2.85 30.50 -14.77
C SER A 207 2.85 30.42 -13.23
N GLY A 208 3.91 29.90 -12.61
CA GLY A 208 4.00 29.76 -11.14
C GLY A 208 5.17 30.50 -10.51
N GLY A 209 5.48 31.74 -10.90
CA GLY A 209 6.60 32.49 -10.30
C GLY A 209 6.48 32.63 -8.77
N GLU A 210 5.25 32.69 -8.26
CA GLU A 210 4.95 32.65 -6.83
C GLU A 210 5.04 31.23 -6.25
N LYS A 211 4.50 30.20 -6.93
CA LYS A 211 4.63 28.79 -6.52
C LYS A 211 6.10 28.38 -6.39
N LYS A 212 6.95 28.74 -7.36
CA LYS A 212 8.40 28.48 -7.34
C LYS A 212 9.08 29.22 -6.19
N ARG A 213 8.73 30.48 -5.93
CA ARG A 213 9.25 31.25 -4.78
C ARG A 213 8.87 30.59 -3.44
N ASN A 214 7.63 30.13 -3.31
CA ASN A 214 7.16 29.44 -2.10
C ASN A 214 7.87 28.11 -1.88
N LEU A 215 8.12 27.33 -2.94
CA LEU A 215 8.89 26.08 -2.86
C LEU A 215 10.33 26.36 -2.41
N VAL A 216 11.01 27.34 -3.02
CA VAL A 216 12.37 27.72 -2.64
C VAL A 216 12.42 28.24 -1.20
N ALA A 217 11.42 29.02 -0.76
CA ALA A 217 11.34 29.50 0.61
C ALA A 217 11.13 28.36 1.63
N SER A 218 10.24 27.42 1.35
CA SER A 218 10.02 26.23 2.20
C SER A 218 11.30 25.37 2.32
N GLY A 219 11.95 25.10 1.18
CA GLY A 219 13.24 24.38 1.16
C GLY A 219 14.36 25.13 1.90
N GLY A 220 14.46 26.44 1.71
CA GLY A 220 15.44 27.30 2.41
C GLY A 220 15.25 27.29 3.93
N ALA A 221 14.02 27.46 4.40
CA ALA A 221 13.71 27.45 5.83
C ALA A 221 14.02 26.08 6.48
N ALA A 222 13.83 24.97 5.77
CA ALA A 222 14.21 23.65 6.24
C ALA A 222 15.74 23.48 6.27
N ALA A 223 16.45 23.97 5.25
CA ALA A 223 17.92 23.92 5.19
C ALA A 223 18.58 24.76 6.30
N GLU A 224 18.06 25.95 6.61
CA GLU A 224 18.54 26.78 7.72
C GLU A 224 18.43 26.07 9.06
N LYS A 225 17.32 25.37 9.32
CA LYS A 225 17.14 24.57 10.55
C LYS A 225 18.13 23.42 10.64
N ILE A 226 18.46 22.77 9.52
CA ILE A 226 19.48 21.73 9.48
C ILE A 226 20.86 22.33 9.80
N LEU A 227 21.22 23.44 9.17
CA LEU A 227 22.50 24.12 9.38
C LEU A 227 22.66 24.62 10.82
N ALA A 228 21.64 25.27 11.38
CA ALA A 228 21.64 25.71 12.78
C ALA A 228 21.90 24.53 13.74
N ARG A 229 21.37 23.34 13.43
CA ARG A 229 21.63 22.15 14.25
C ARG A 229 23.07 21.65 14.13
N TYR A 230 23.65 21.68 12.94
CA TYR A 230 25.07 21.35 12.75
C TYR A 230 25.98 22.34 13.49
N GLU A 231 25.63 23.63 13.48
CA GLU A 231 26.34 24.67 14.23
C GLU A 231 26.22 24.46 15.74
N GLU A 232 25.03 24.14 16.26
CA GLU A 232 24.85 23.81 17.68
C GLU A 232 25.68 22.60 18.10
N VAL A 233 25.69 21.53 17.30
CA VAL A 233 26.50 20.33 17.61
C VAL A 233 27.98 20.65 17.55
N TYR A 234 28.42 21.45 16.57
CA TYR A 234 29.81 21.88 16.47
C TYR A 234 30.23 22.73 17.67
N VAL A 235 29.43 23.73 18.06
CA VAL A 235 29.67 24.56 19.24
C VAL A 235 29.66 23.72 20.51
N PHE A 236 28.71 22.80 20.66
CA PHE A 236 28.64 21.91 21.81
C PHE A 236 29.88 21.01 21.92
N VAL A 237 30.34 20.42 20.82
CA VAL A 237 31.56 19.59 20.79
C VAL A 237 32.80 20.42 21.12
N VAL A 238 32.92 21.65 20.60
CA VAL A 238 34.05 22.54 20.89
C VAL A 238 34.04 23.00 22.36
N VAL A 239 32.87 23.32 22.92
CA VAL A 239 32.73 23.70 24.33
C VAL A 239 33.04 22.52 25.25
N LEU A 240 32.52 21.33 24.97
CA LEU A 240 32.86 20.11 25.72
C LEU A 240 34.35 19.79 25.65
N TRP A 241 34.96 19.94 24.49
CA TRP A 241 36.40 19.73 24.32
C TRP A 241 37.22 20.70 25.18
N ASN A 242 36.82 21.98 25.21
CA ASN A 242 37.47 22.99 26.03
C ASN A 242 37.25 22.77 27.54
N GLU A 243 36.06 22.34 27.96
CA GLU A 243 35.80 21.99 29.37
C GLU A 243 36.58 20.75 29.83
N ILE A 244 36.65 19.70 29.01
CA ILE A 244 37.46 18.51 29.29
C ILE A 244 38.94 18.89 29.38
N SER A 245 39.43 19.72 28.44
CA SER A 245 40.81 20.21 28.46
C SER A 245 41.10 21.03 29.72
N PHE A 246 40.20 21.94 30.11
CA PHE A 246 40.34 22.76 31.31
C PHE A 246 40.31 21.94 32.61
N CYS A 247 39.44 20.92 32.70
CA CYS A 247 39.42 19.98 33.82
C CYS A 247 40.72 19.18 33.92
N SER A 248 41.32 18.78 32.80
CA SER A 248 42.60 18.07 32.80
C SER A 248 43.77 18.93 33.30
N SER A 249 43.75 20.24 33.01
CA SER A 249 44.77 21.19 33.49
C SER A 249 44.62 21.60 34.96
N SER A 250 43.47 21.36 35.58
CA SER A 250 43.16 21.75 36.96
C SER A 250 43.39 20.64 37.99
N LEU A 251 43.75 19.44 37.52
CA LEU A 251 44.03 18.23 38.31
C LEU A 251 45.54 17.95 38.46
N GLU A 252 46.40 18.80 37.87
CA GLU A 252 47.85 18.88 38.11
C GLU A 252 48.17 19.98 39.13
#